data_AF-A0A2E5CAK4-F1
#
_entry.id   AF-A0A2E5CAK4-F1
#
_cell.length_a   1.000
_cell.length_b   1.000
_cell.length_c   1.000
_cell.angle_alpha   90.00
_cell.angle_beta   90.00
_cell.angle_gamma   90.00
#
_symmetry.space_group_name_H-M   'P 1'
#
loop_
_entity.id
_entity.type
_entity.pdbx_description
1 polymer ?
#
loop_
_entity_poly.entity_id
_entity_poly.type
_entity_poly.pdbx_seq_one_letter_code
_entity_poly.pdbx_strand_id
1 'polypeptide(L)'
;MAKKIKKYIPKTPEEVLSKLKKEARFPDLLKVKKKEKALGEDDILISNFEEITKFVEENGREPSDKGNGPIEFTYYSRLLDIRLNQQKINTLLPHDRLGLLAGFDAEYTDSEYTVIEEVETKETKLGIKDRFDLLGRGVDNSIFKLKNVKPHKEKVTTMPEEVATRKKCKDFKNFEPLFKKCQEEIENGSRQIVQFRNEQDVCQGAFFIYGGLKCYVAEVGKRVIKNNRNNARLRLIFENGLESNMLQRSLTAELYKDGRRILPPRLLEGQSEIVDDELTGFIYVLASKSDSEAVKSIPNLHKIGFSTTPVKDRVKNAKNQATYLMAEVTEIASYKVAGIKPNYFEKLVHRLFGHVQVKIEVIDNEGIKRVPKEWFSVPYDVIDDVLRLIMTGEIVDYVYDSQGERLVKKVIY
;
A
#
# COMPACT_ATOMS: atom_id res chain seq x y z
N MET A 1 27.60 -54.35 15.68
CA MET A 1 28.53 -53.45 14.96
C MET A 1 28.18 -52.00 15.30
N ALA A 2 29.08 -51.27 15.95
CA ALA A 2 28.84 -49.89 16.41
C ALA A 2 28.90 -48.88 15.24
N LYS A 3 27.84 -48.09 15.05
CA LYS A 3 27.79 -46.99 14.06
C LYS A 3 28.59 -45.79 14.58
N LYS A 4 29.74 -45.51 13.94
CA LYS A 4 30.54 -44.30 14.17
C LYS A 4 29.77 -43.07 13.69
N ILE A 5 29.40 -42.19 14.62
CA ILE A 5 28.84 -40.86 14.34
C ILE A 5 29.99 -39.97 13.84
N LYS A 6 29.93 -39.53 12.58
CA LYS A 6 30.89 -38.54 12.02
C LYS A 6 30.60 -37.19 12.67
N LYS A 7 31.51 -36.70 13.51
CA LYS A 7 31.48 -35.33 14.06
C LYS A 7 31.60 -34.33 12.90
N TYR A 8 30.68 -33.36 12.86
CA TYR A 8 30.72 -32.23 11.94
C TYR A 8 31.85 -31.28 12.34
N ILE A 9 32.72 -30.95 11.39
CA ILE A 9 33.79 -29.98 11.56
C ILE A 9 33.36 -28.72 10.79
N PRO A 10 33.21 -27.55 11.44
CA PRO A 10 32.80 -26.33 10.76
C PRO A 10 33.92 -25.86 9.83
N LYS A 11 33.60 -25.71 8.53
CA LYS A 11 34.54 -25.20 7.52
C LYS A 11 34.71 -23.70 7.66
N THR A 12 35.94 -23.22 7.47
CA THR A 12 36.25 -21.79 7.53
C THR A 12 35.67 -21.06 6.31
N PRO A 13 35.36 -19.75 6.42
CA PRO A 13 34.81 -18.97 5.30
C PRO A 13 35.66 -19.03 4.02
N GLU A 14 36.97 -19.18 4.15
CA GLU A 14 37.91 -19.31 3.03
C GLU A 14 37.81 -20.66 2.32
N GLU A 15 37.56 -21.74 3.05
CA GLU A 15 37.30 -23.07 2.47
C GLU A 15 35.97 -23.12 1.73
N VAL A 16 34.95 -22.42 2.22
CA VAL A 16 33.66 -22.29 1.55
C VAL A 16 33.79 -21.46 0.27
N LEU A 17 34.55 -20.36 0.33
CA LEU A 17 34.79 -19.49 -0.83
C LEU A 17 35.61 -20.19 -1.92
N SER A 18 36.64 -20.96 -1.55
CA SER A 18 37.44 -21.73 -2.50
C SER A 18 36.65 -22.88 -3.13
N LYS A 19 35.71 -23.47 -2.40
CA LYS A 19 34.80 -24.49 -2.94
C LYS A 19 33.78 -23.90 -3.92
N LEU A 20 33.20 -22.75 -3.59
CA LEU A 20 32.31 -21.98 -4.49
C LEU A 20 33.02 -21.52 -5.77
N LYS A 21 34.29 -21.10 -5.68
CA LYS A 21 35.09 -20.75 -6.87
C LYS A 21 35.35 -21.94 -7.79
N LYS A 22 35.43 -23.16 -7.25
CA LYS A 22 35.61 -24.40 -8.03
C LYS A 22 34.31 -24.93 -8.65
N GLU A 23 33.16 -24.68 -8.03
CA GLU A 23 31.84 -25.17 -8.49
C GLU A 23 31.09 -24.17 -9.42
N ALA A 24 31.60 -22.95 -9.60
CA ALA A 24 30.90 -21.91 -10.36
C ALA A 24 30.85 -22.18 -11.88
N ARG A 25 29.67 -22.54 -12.38
CA ARG A 25 29.33 -22.57 -13.83
C ARG A 25 29.36 -21.20 -14.52
N PHE A 26 29.58 -20.11 -13.80
CA PHE A 26 29.55 -18.75 -14.33
C PHE A 26 30.70 -17.90 -13.75
N PRO A 27 31.88 -17.89 -14.39
CA PRO A 27 33.06 -17.19 -13.87
C PRO A 27 32.95 -15.65 -13.90
N ASP A 28 31.97 -15.08 -14.63
CA ASP A 28 31.81 -13.63 -14.77
C ASP A 28 30.93 -12.97 -13.71
N LEU A 29 30.13 -13.71 -12.94
CA LEU A 29 29.27 -13.15 -11.88
C LEU A 29 30.05 -12.61 -10.66
N LEU A 30 31.32 -13.00 -10.52
CA LEU A 30 32.22 -12.56 -9.45
C LEU A 30 33.11 -11.38 -9.86
N LYS A 31 33.05 -10.92 -11.12
CA LYS A 31 33.73 -9.70 -11.56
C LYS A 31 32.86 -8.50 -11.21
N VAL A 32 33.03 -7.99 -9.99
CA VAL A 32 32.48 -6.70 -9.59
C VAL A 32 33.12 -5.63 -10.47
N LYS A 33 32.35 -5.02 -11.38
CA LYS A 33 32.79 -3.80 -12.09
C LYS A 33 33.14 -2.76 -11.02
N LYS A 34 34.38 -2.28 -11.04
CA LYS A 34 34.85 -1.21 -10.15
C LYS A 34 33.83 -0.08 -10.22
N LYS A 35 33.25 0.32 -9.08
CA LYS A 35 32.43 1.55 -9.02
C LYS A 35 33.29 2.68 -9.56
N GLU A 36 32.89 3.26 -10.69
CA GLU A 36 33.45 4.51 -11.15
C GLU A 36 33.25 5.53 -10.03
N LYS A 37 34.31 6.27 -9.70
CA LYS A 37 34.25 7.31 -8.68
C LYS A 37 33.12 8.27 -9.08
N ALA A 38 32.29 8.69 -8.12
CA ALA A 38 31.33 9.74 -8.37
C ALA A 38 32.10 10.95 -8.92
N LEU A 39 31.80 11.35 -10.16
CA LEU A 39 32.40 12.53 -10.78
C LEU A 39 32.13 13.73 -9.88
N GLY A 40 33.19 14.48 -9.55
CA GLY A 40 33.05 15.73 -8.82
C GLY A 40 32.31 16.78 -9.66
N GLU A 41 31.83 17.84 -9.03
CA GLU A 41 31.21 18.97 -9.74
C GLU A 41 32.14 19.56 -10.81
N ASP A 42 33.45 19.54 -10.54
CA ASP A 42 34.50 19.98 -11.47
C ASP A 42 34.65 19.03 -12.68
N ASP A 43 34.54 17.71 -12.48
CA ASP A 43 34.62 16.73 -13.58
C ASP A 43 33.42 16.88 -14.54
N ILE A 44 32.24 17.20 -13.99
CA ILE A 44 31.03 17.48 -14.78
C ILE A 44 31.20 18.80 -15.56
N LEU A 45 31.77 19.82 -14.93
CA LEU A 45 32.06 21.10 -15.57
C LEU A 45 33.01 20.94 -16.76
N ILE A 46 34.08 20.14 -16.59
CA ILE A 46 35.04 19.83 -17.65
C ILE A 46 34.36 19.08 -18.79
N SER A 47 33.56 18.04 -18.50
CA SER A 47 32.81 17.29 -19.52
C SER A 47 31.86 18.19 -20.33
N ASN A 48 31.17 19.12 -19.67
CA ASN A 48 30.27 20.07 -20.35
C ASN A 48 31.04 21.03 -21.26
N PHE A 49 32.24 21.45 -20.86
CA PHE A 49 33.09 22.33 -21.67
C PHE A 49 33.70 21.59 -22.88
N GLU A 50 34.05 20.32 -22.72
CA GLU A 50 34.48 19.46 -23.83
C GLU A 50 33.38 19.26 -24.88
N GLU A 51 32.11 19.13 -24.48
CA GLU A 51 30.98 19.09 -25.42
C GLU A 51 30.89 20.37 -26.26
N ILE A 52 31.08 21.53 -25.62
CA ILE A 52 31.06 22.83 -26.32
C ILE A 52 32.26 22.94 -27.28
N THR A 53 33.43 22.48 -26.85
CA THR A 53 34.65 22.49 -27.69
C THR A 53 34.47 21.61 -28.92
N LYS A 54 33.93 20.39 -28.77
CA LYS A 54 33.60 19.51 -29.90
C LYS A 54 32.60 20.16 -30.86
N PHE A 55 31.56 20.81 -30.33
CA PHE A 55 30.59 21.51 -31.17
C PHE A 55 31.26 22.63 -32.01
N VAL A 56 32.20 23.37 -31.42
CA VAL A 56 32.94 24.42 -32.13
C VAL A 56 33.92 23.82 -33.15
N GLU A 57 34.58 22.71 -32.85
CA GLU A 57 35.44 21.98 -33.80
C GLU A 57 34.64 21.47 -35.01
N GLU A 58 33.44 20.93 -34.79
CA GLU A 58 32.60 20.36 -35.85
C GLU A 58 31.97 21.44 -36.75
N ASN A 59 31.54 22.57 -36.17
CA ASN A 59 30.78 23.60 -36.88
C ASN A 59 31.61 24.84 -37.25
N GLY A 60 32.84 24.96 -36.74
CA GLY A 60 33.71 26.12 -36.96
C GLY A 60 33.13 27.44 -36.45
N ARG A 61 32.10 27.41 -35.60
CA ARG A 61 31.40 28.58 -35.06
C ARG A 61 31.08 28.42 -33.58
N GLU A 62 31.04 29.54 -32.85
CA GLU A 62 30.53 29.56 -31.48
C GLU A 62 29.01 29.30 -31.44
N PRO A 63 28.48 28.59 -30.42
CA PRO A 63 27.04 28.47 -30.21
C PRO A 63 26.38 29.86 -30.14
N SER A 64 25.23 30.03 -30.79
CA SER A 64 24.51 31.31 -30.83
C SER A 64 23.04 31.17 -30.44
N ASP A 65 22.46 32.24 -29.86
CA ASP A 65 21.04 32.35 -29.50
C ASP A 65 20.10 32.18 -30.72
N LYS A 66 20.57 32.54 -31.92
CA LYS A 66 19.81 32.40 -33.18
C LYS A 66 20.08 31.06 -33.89
N GLY A 67 20.69 30.11 -33.19
CA GLY A 67 21.09 28.81 -33.67
C GLY A 67 19.93 27.86 -34.01
N ASN A 68 20.25 26.80 -34.75
CA ASN A 68 19.26 25.86 -35.27
C ASN A 68 19.12 24.67 -34.29
N GLY A 69 18.30 24.85 -33.25
CA GLY A 69 17.80 23.77 -32.39
C GLY A 69 18.11 23.95 -30.90
N PRO A 70 17.40 23.20 -30.02
CA PRO A 70 17.48 23.35 -28.55
C PRO A 70 18.87 23.05 -27.97
N ILE A 71 19.64 22.22 -28.66
CA ILE A 71 20.98 21.76 -28.24
C ILE A 71 22.00 22.91 -28.35
N GLU A 72 21.97 23.67 -29.45
CA GLU A 72 22.86 24.82 -29.66
C GLU A 72 22.57 25.94 -28.64
N PHE A 73 21.29 26.21 -28.36
CA PHE A 73 20.90 27.16 -27.32
C PHE A 73 21.39 26.73 -25.92
N THR A 74 21.33 25.42 -25.62
CA THR A 74 21.84 24.88 -24.36
C THR A 74 23.35 25.08 -24.21
N TYR A 75 24.12 24.86 -25.29
CA TYR A 75 25.56 25.14 -25.30
C TYR A 75 25.87 26.63 -25.18
N TYR A 76 25.09 27.49 -25.84
CA TYR A 76 25.20 28.94 -25.73
C TYR A 76 24.96 29.43 -24.30
N SER A 77 23.86 29.01 -23.65
CA SER A 77 23.58 29.39 -22.26
C SER A 77 24.67 28.91 -21.30
N ARG A 78 25.15 27.67 -21.47
CA ARG A 78 26.24 27.13 -20.64
C ARG A 78 27.55 27.91 -20.81
N LEU A 79 27.90 28.28 -22.04
CA LEU A 79 29.10 29.08 -22.32
C LEU A 79 28.96 30.50 -21.73
N LEU A 80 27.77 31.09 -21.80
CA LEU A 80 27.47 32.39 -21.17
C LEU A 80 27.61 32.30 -19.64
N ASP A 81 27.07 31.24 -19.01
CA ASP A 81 27.20 31.00 -17.58
C ASP A 81 28.66 30.77 -17.12
N ILE A 82 29.50 30.19 -17.99
CA ILE A 82 30.94 30.03 -17.73
C ILE A 82 31.63 31.40 -17.84
N ARG A 83 31.31 32.20 -18.86
CA ARG A 83 31.86 33.56 -19.04
C ARG A 83 31.48 34.52 -17.91
N LEU A 84 30.32 34.35 -17.28
CA LEU A 84 29.88 35.16 -16.14
C LEU A 84 30.59 34.83 -14.81
N ASN A 85 31.20 33.65 -14.67
CA ASN A 85 31.75 33.19 -13.40
C ASN A 85 33.25 32.91 -13.48
N GLN A 86 34.04 33.81 -12.91
CA GLN A 86 35.50 33.76 -12.92
C GLN A 86 36.09 32.51 -12.27
N GLN A 87 35.40 31.89 -11.30
CA GLN A 87 35.87 30.63 -10.69
C GLN A 87 35.83 29.47 -11.70
N LYS A 88 34.83 29.44 -12.58
CA LYS A 88 34.69 28.43 -13.63
C LYS A 88 35.68 28.66 -14.77
N ILE A 89 35.98 29.93 -15.07
CA ILE A 89 37.01 30.27 -16.07
C ILE A 89 38.38 29.76 -15.61
N ASN A 90 38.74 29.97 -14.34
CA ASN A 90 40.03 29.53 -13.79
C ASN A 90 40.19 28.01 -13.78
N THR A 91 39.12 27.24 -13.56
CA THR A 91 39.18 25.77 -13.60
C THR A 91 39.21 25.22 -15.04
N LEU A 92 38.62 25.93 -15.99
CA LEU A 92 38.52 25.49 -17.39
C LEU A 92 39.64 26.03 -18.30
N LEU A 93 40.36 27.07 -17.89
CA LEU A 93 41.52 27.64 -18.59
C LEU A 93 42.55 26.59 -19.05
N PRO A 94 42.92 25.59 -18.22
CA PRO A 94 43.84 24.52 -18.64
C PRO A 94 43.27 23.60 -19.74
N HIS A 95 41.95 23.58 -19.92
CA HIS A 95 41.23 22.73 -20.86
C HIS A 95 40.76 23.48 -22.11
N ASP A 96 40.98 24.80 -22.18
CA ASP A 96 40.61 25.65 -23.31
C ASP A 96 41.62 25.53 -24.47
N ARG A 97 41.30 24.65 -25.42
CA ARG A 97 42.12 24.41 -26.63
C ARG A 97 41.86 25.43 -27.74
N LEU A 98 40.69 26.07 -27.73
CA LEU A 98 40.20 26.93 -28.81
C LEU A 98 40.26 28.42 -28.46
N GLY A 99 40.69 28.76 -27.25
CA GLY A 99 40.79 30.15 -26.78
C GLY A 99 39.42 30.81 -26.57
N LEU A 100 38.37 30.03 -26.27
CA LEU A 100 37.00 30.52 -26.07
C LEU A 100 36.82 31.34 -24.79
N LEU A 101 37.74 31.16 -23.84
CA LEU A 101 37.79 31.81 -22.53
C LEU A 101 38.93 32.83 -22.42
N ALA A 102 39.92 32.78 -23.33
CA ALA A 102 41.06 33.68 -23.36
C ALA A 102 40.69 35.04 -24.00
N GLY A 103 40.37 36.03 -23.16
CA GLY A 103 39.98 37.37 -23.59
C GLY A 103 38.93 38.05 -22.71
N PHE A 104 38.35 37.31 -21.76
CA PHE A 104 37.47 37.85 -20.72
C PHE A 104 38.27 38.19 -19.44
N ASP A 105 39.36 38.93 -19.62
CA ASP A 105 40.06 39.61 -18.52
C ASP A 105 39.51 41.04 -18.41
N ALA A 106 38.74 41.29 -17.35
CA ALA A 106 38.40 42.58 -16.75
C ALA A 106 38.13 43.78 -17.69
N GLU A 107 36.85 44.10 -17.90
CA GLU A 107 36.24 45.45 -17.78
C GLU A 107 34.81 45.43 -18.36
N TYR A 108 33.86 44.90 -17.60
CA TYR A 108 32.47 45.37 -17.69
C TYR A 108 32.13 46.00 -16.34
N THR A 109 32.76 47.14 -16.09
CA THR A 109 32.32 48.11 -15.11
C THR A 109 30.93 48.61 -15.49
N ASP A 110 30.07 48.60 -14.48
CA ASP A 110 28.76 49.21 -14.44
C ASP A 110 28.81 50.69 -14.85
N SER A 111 28.63 51.01 -16.14
CA SER A 111 28.32 52.37 -16.58
C SER A 111 27.87 52.44 -18.04
N GLU A 112 26.55 52.41 -18.27
CA GLU A 112 25.90 53.32 -19.23
C GLU A 112 24.39 53.38 -18.94
N TYR A 113 24.04 53.98 -17.80
CA TYR A 113 22.82 54.76 -17.70
C TYR A 113 23.16 56.10 -17.06
N THR A 114 23.53 57.04 -17.92
CA THR A 114 23.47 58.47 -17.65
C THR A 114 22.09 58.82 -17.09
N VAL A 115 22.08 59.32 -15.86
CA VAL A 115 21.02 60.16 -15.31
C VAL A 115 21.04 61.44 -16.12
N ILE A 116 19.98 61.68 -16.89
CA ILE A 116 19.65 63.01 -17.39
C ILE A 116 18.31 63.35 -16.75
N GLU A 117 18.37 64.14 -15.68
CA GLU A 117 17.27 65.00 -15.29
C GLU A 117 17.17 66.08 -16.38
N GLU A 118 16.08 66.10 -17.14
CA GLU A 118 15.32 67.33 -17.31
C GLU A 118 13.98 67.05 -17.97
N VAL A 119 13.00 67.73 -17.38
CA VAL A 119 11.59 67.77 -17.70
C VAL A 119 11.44 68.46 -19.05
N GLU A 120 10.71 67.87 -19.99
CA GLU A 120 9.59 68.51 -20.68
C GLU A 120 8.98 67.59 -21.75
N THR A 121 7.67 67.52 -21.70
CA THR A 121 6.71 67.01 -22.68
C THR A 121 7.24 66.70 -24.10
N LYS A 122 7.04 65.46 -24.57
CA LYS A 122 6.23 65.07 -25.76
C LYS A 122 6.66 63.72 -26.35
N GLU A 123 5.65 62.91 -26.61
CA GLU A 123 5.50 61.98 -27.74
C GLU A 123 6.68 61.07 -28.08
N THR A 124 6.48 59.77 -27.84
CA THR A 124 7.30 58.72 -28.44
C THR A 124 7.17 58.76 -29.97
N LYS A 125 8.26 58.46 -30.70
CA LYS A 125 8.33 58.37 -32.18
C LYS A 125 7.29 57.46 -32.87
N LEU A 126 6.39 56.81 -32.12
CA LEU A 126 5.30 55.97 -32.62
C LEU A 126 3.89 56.48 -32.26
N GLY A 127 3.74 57.64 -31.61
CA GLY A 127 2.43 58.25 -31.36
C GLY A 127 1.48 57.50 -30.42
N ILE A 128 1.97 56.52 -29.65
CA ILE A 128 1.17 55.75 -28.71
C ILE A 128 1.30 56.38 -27.32
N LYS A 129 0.20 56.92 -26.78
CA LYS A 129 0.12 57.32 -25.37
C LYS A 129 0.11 56.06 -24.50
N ASP A 130 1.13 55.91 -23.66
CA ASP A 130 1.15 54.89 -22.62
C ASP A 130 0.07 55.21 -21.59
N ARG A 131 -1.08 54.52 -21.69
CA ARG A 131 -2.23 54.69 -20.78
C ARG A 131 -2.04 53.96 -19.46
N PHE A 132 -1.01 53.12 -19.33
CA PHE A 132 -0.84 52.21 -18.21
C PHE A 132 0.47 52.42 -17.44
N ASP A 133 1.24 53.45 -17.78
CA ASP A 133 2.49 53.83 -17.11
C ASP A 133 3.45 52.62 -16.94
N LEU A 134 3.46 51.72 -17.93
CA LEU A 134 4.22 50.47 -17.88
C LEU A 134 5.71 50.70 -18.16
N LEU A 135 6.05 51.85 -18.74
CA LEU A 135 7.41 52.26 -19.05
C LEU A 135 7.97 53.26 -18.02
N GLY A 136 7.20 53.62 -16.99
CA GLY A 136 7.66 54.46 -15.90
C GLY A 136 8.68 53.73 -15.02
N ARG A 137 9.85 54.34 -14.79
CA ARG A 137 10.93 53.85 -13.90
C ARG A 137 10.55 53.88 -12.40
N GLY A 138 9.27 53.76 -12.06
CA GLY A 138 8.80 53.59 -10.70
C GLY A 138 8.69 52.11 -10.38
N VAL A 139 9.72 51.55 -9.75
CA VAL A 139 9.71 50.17 -9.25
C VAL A 139 8.73 50.07 -8.08
N ASP A 140 7.43 50.05 -8.38
CA ASP A 140 6.45 49.71 -7.36
C ASP A 140 6.56 48.20 -7.12
N ASN A 141 7.12 47.83 -5.97
CA ASN A 141 7.27 46.45 -5.50
C ASN A 141 5.92 45.73 -5.28
N SER A 142 4.82 46.28 -5.80
CA SER A 142 3.48 45.71 -5.81
C SER A 142 3.38 44.43 -6.64
N ILE A 143 4.20 44.27 -7.68
CA ILE A 143 4.37 43.00 -8.42
C ILE A 143 4.91 41.86 -7.56
N PHE A 144 5.69 42.15 -6.50
CA PHE A 144 6.16 41.14 -5.55
C PHE A 144 5.21 40.91 -4.36
N LYS A 145 4.13 41.70 -4.24
CA LYS A 145 3.14 41.59 -3.17
C LYS A 145 1.88 40.86 -3.68
N LEU A 146 1.91 39.54 -3.61
CA LEU A 146 0.76 38.68 -3.90
C LEU A 146 -0.39 38.94 -2.90
N LYS A 147 -1.40 39.75 -3.28
CA LYS A 147 -2.57 40.05 -2.42
C LYS A 147 -3.58 38.90 -2.32
N ASN A 148 -3.69 38.07 -3.36
CA ASN A 148 -4.71 37.02 -3.46
C ASN A 148 -4.17 35.59 -3.29
N VAL A 149 -2.88 35.43 -2.97
CA VAL A 149 -2.25 34.11 -2.80
C VAL A 149 -1.51 34.11 -1.46
N LYS A 150 -1.80 33.12 -0.61
CA LYS A 150 -1.11 32.97 0.68
C LYS A 150 0.40 32.80 0.45
N PRO A 151 1.26 33.59 1.10
CA PRO A 151 2.71 33.49 0.92
C PRO A 151 3.21 32.10 1.31
N HIS A 152 4.09 31.52 0.50
CA HIS A 152 4.63 30.15 0.66
C HIS A 152 5.48 29.94 1.94
N LYS A 153 5.59 30.94 2.82
CA LYS A 153 6.46 30.90 4.01
C LYS A 153 5.83 30.28 5.27
N GLU A 154 4.67 29.66 5.18
CA GLU A 154 4.09 28.86 6.27
C GLU A 154 3.60 27.47 5.81
N LYS A 155 4.45 26.72 5.11
CA LYS A 155 4.43 25.25 5.16
C LYS A 155 5.41 24.71 6.20
N VAL A 156 5.61 25.45 7.29
CA VAL A 156 6.33 24.96 8.48
C VAL A 156 5.40 24.08 9.36
N THR A 157 4.09 24.03 9.07
CA THR A 157 3.12 23.21 9.83
C THR A 157 3.17 21.71 9.53
N THR A 158 4.12 21.22 8.73
CA THR A 158 4.24 19.79 8.37
C THR A 158 5.68 19.29 8.33
N MET A 159 6.58 19.83 9.15
CA MET A 159 7.74 19.02 9.53
C MET A 159 7.27 18.02 10.60
N PRO A 160 7.30 16.70 10.34
CA PRO A 160 7.04 15.72 11.38
C PRO A 160 8.09 15.89 12.48
N GLU A 161 7.69 15.97 13.75
CA GLU A 161 8.61 16.03 14.91
C GLU A 161 9.59 14.85 14.96
N GLU A 162 9.25 13.73 14.31
CA GLU A 162 10.16 12.61 14.06
C GLU A 162 10.12 12.20 12.59
N VAL A 163 11.18 12.50 11.86
CA VAL A 163 11.45 11.90 10.54
C VAL A 163 11.75 10.42 10.75
N ALA A 164 10.97 9.55 10.09
CA ALA A 164 11.15 8.11 10.15
C ALA A 164 12.49 7.71 9.51
N THR A 165 13.54 7.63 10.31
CA THR A 165 14.86 7.17 9.90
C THR A 165 14.95 5.66 10.08
N ARG A 166 15.48 4.95 9.08
CA ARG A 166 15.72 3.51 9.16
C ARG A 166 16.87 3.27 10.15
N LYS A 167 16.59 2.61 11.27
CA LYS A 167 17.57 2.23 12.30
C LYS A 167 17.85 0.74 12.19
N LYS A 168 19.02 0.28 12.66
CA LYS A 168 19.31 -1.16 12.74
C LYS A 168 18.45 -1.79 13.83
N CYS A 169 17.70 -2.84 13.51
CA CYS A 169 16.85 -3.53 14.46
C CYS A 169 17.69 -4.43 15.37
N LYS A 170 17.58 -4.24 16.69
CA LYS A 170 18.28 -5.08 17.69
C LYS A 170 17.62 -6.46 17.85
N ASP A 171 16.31 -6.54 17.58
CA ASP A 171 15.49 -7.73 17.80
C ASP A 171 15.32 -8.60 16.54
N PHE A 172 16.09 -8.34 15.48
CA PHE A 172 15.88 -8.94 14.16
C PHE A 172 15.90 -10.48 14.17
N LYS A 173 16.68 -11.10 15.07
CA LYS A 173 16.73 -12.56 15.23
C LYS A 173 15.37 -13.21 15.45
N ASN A 174 14.42 -12.50 16.07
CA ASN A 174 13.07 -13.00 16.32
C ASN A 174 12.18 -12.92 15.06
N PHE A 175 12.49 -12.00 14.14
CA PHE A 175 11.68 -11.72 12.96
C PHE A 175 12.25 -12.37 11.68
N GLU A 176 13.55 -12.63 11.63
CA GLU A 176 14.22 -13.40 10.56
C GLU A 176 13.49 -14.70 10.17
N PRO A 177 13.08 -15.58 11.10
CA PRO A 177 12.35 -16.79 10.72
C PRO A 177 10.98 -16.52 10.08
N LEU A 178 10.33 -15.40 10.41
CA LEU A 178 9.04 -15.02 9.83
C LEU A 178 9.19 -14.59 8.37
N PHE A 179 10.25 -13.84 8.05
CA PHE A 179 10.56 -13.48 6.67
C PHE A 179 10.95 -14.70 5.83
N LYS A 180 11.72 -15.62 6.41
CA LYS A 180 12.11 -16.87 5.73
C LYS A 180 10.91 -17.76 5.43
N LYS A 181 10.01 -17.96 6.40
CA LYS A 181 8.72 -18.66 6.17
C LYS A 181 7.87 -17.97 5.11
N CYS A 182 7.79 -16.63 5.15
CA CYS A 182 7.06 -15.86 4.16
C CYS A 182 7.64 -16.03 2.75
N GLN A 183 8.98 -16.09 2.59
CA GLN A 183 9.63 -16.39 1.32
C GLN A 183 9.29 -17.81 0.83
N GLU A 184 9.46 -18.82 1.68
CA GLU A 184 9.14 -20.22 1.36
C GLU A 184 7.64 -20.37 0.97
N GLU A 185 6.73 -19.69 1.65
CA GLU A 185 5.29 -19.72 1.36
C GLU A 185 4.89 -18.95 0.09
N ILE A 186 5.67 -17.95 -0.33
CA ILE A 186 5.49 -17.28 -1.62
C ILE A 186 6.00 -18.19 -2.75
N GLU A 187 7.16 -18.83 -2.58
CA GLU A 187 7.73 -19.75 -3.56
C GLU A 187 6.84 -20.98 -3.78
N ASN A 188 6.24 -21.50 -2.70
CA ASN A 188 5.29 -22.61 -2.76
C ASN A 188 3.89 -22.19 -3.29
N GLY A 189 3.66 -20.91 -3.59
CA GLY A 189 2.39 -20.40 -4.10
C GLY A 189 1.25 -20.32 -3.08
N SER A 190 1.52 -20.61 -1.80
CA SER A 190 0.54 -20.54 -0.72
C SER A 190 0.13 -19.10 -0.40
N ARG A 191 1.05 -18.13 -0.52
CA ARG A 191 0.80 -16.68 -0.35
C ARG A 191 0.58 -15.97 -1.68
N GLN A 192 -0.44 -15.12 -1.74
CA GLN A 192 -0.69 -14.26 -2.89
C GLN A 192 -0.20 -12.83 -2.65
N ILE A 193 0.47 -12.27 -3.65
CA ILE A 193 0.88 -10.87 -3.67
C ILE A 193 -0.19 -10.09 -4.42
N VAL A 194 -0.89 -9.18 -3.73
CA VAL A 194 -1.99 -8.39 -4.29
C VAL A 194 -1.67 -6.91 -4.18
N GLN A 195 -2.16 -6.11 -5.13
CA GLN A 195 -2.04 -4.65 -5.05
C GLN A 195 -2.76 -4.11 -3.81
N PHE A 196 -2.14 -3.16 -3.14
CA PHE A 196 -2.71 -2.53 -1.95
C PHE A 196 -3.93 -1.66 -2.35
N ARG A 197 -5.08 -1.85 -1.69
CA ARG A 197 -6.34 -1.13 -2.03
C ARG A 197 -6.94 -0.34 -0.86
N ASN A 198 -6.85 -0.82 0.39
CA ASN A 198 -7.54 -0.18 1.52
C ASN A 198 -6.60 0.18 2.68
N GLU A 199 -6.72 1.39 3.21
CA GLU A 199 -6.02 1.86 4.42
C GLU A 199 -6.25 1.00 5.69
N GLN A 200 -7.41 0.34 5.76
CA GLN A 200 -7.80 -0.53 6.87
C GLN A 200 -7.04 -1.87 6.90
N ASP A 201 -6.34 -2.19 5.80
CA ASP A 201 -5.59 -3.44 5.67
C ASP A 201 -4.27 -3.46 6.46
N VAL A 202 -3.86 -2.31 7.00
CA VAL A 202 -2.65 -2.17 7.81
C VAL A 202 -2.94 -2.59 9.25
N CYS A 203 -2.85 -3.89 9.49
CA CYS A 203 -2.94 -4.52 10.82
C CYS A 203 -1.57 -4.96 11.33
N GLN A 204 -1.45 -5.14 12.64
CA GLN A 204 -0.28 -5.80 13.23
C GLN A 204 -0.14 -7.21 12.64
N GLY A 205 1.08 -7.66 12.38
CA GLY A 205 1.34 -8.99 11.79
C GLY A 205 1.26 -9.05 10.27
N ALA A 206 0.86 -7.97 9.59
CA ALA A 206 0.77 -7.95 8.14
C ALA A 206 2.14 -7.77 7.45
N PHE A 207 2.27 -8.38 6.27
CA PHE A 207 3.44 -8.26 5.40
C PHE A 207 3.13 -7.40 4.18
N PHE A 208 4.03 -6.48 3.85
CA PHE A 208 3.94 -5.64 2.66
C PHE A 208 5.27 -5.63 1.91
N ILE A 209 5.22 -5.25 0.64
CA ILE A 209 6.37 -4.98 -0.19
C ILE A 209 6.41 -3.47 -0.38
N TYR A 210 7.44 -2.86 0.17
CA TYR A 210 7.68 -1.44 0.19
C TYR A 210 9.02 -1.14 -0.49
N GLY A 211 8.97 -0.44 -1.64
CA GLY A 211 10.19 -0.10 -2.40
C GLY A 211 11.03 -1.32 -2.79
N GLY A 212 10.39 -2.45 -3.08
CA GLY A 212 11.05 -3.72 -3.41
C GLY A 212 11.57 -4.53 -2.21
N LEU A 213 11.45 -4.01 -0.98
CA LEU A 213 11.81 -4.74 0.24
C LEU A 213 10.56 -5.21 0.97
N LYS A 214 10.61 -6.43 1.53
CA LYS A 214 9.53 -6.90 2.41
C LYS A 214 9.61 -6.18 3.75
N CYS A 215 8.47 -5.70 4.22
CA CYS A 215 8.31 -5.15 5.55
C CYS A 215 7.19 -5.88 6.32
N TYR A 216 7.38 -5.96 7.64
CA TYR A 216 6.49 -6.59 8.59
C TYR A 216 6.05 -5.55 9.62
N VAL A 217 4.75 -5.47 9.89
CA VAL A 217 4.19 -4.58 10.92
C VAL A 217 4.29 -5.27 12.29
N ALA A 218 5.32 -4.93 13.07
CA ALA A 218 5.55 -5.56 14.37
C ALA A 218 4.60 -5.04 15.45
N GLU A 219 4.33 -3.73 15.45
CA GLU A 219 3.49 -3.09 16.46
C GLU A 219 2.74 -1.89 15.86
N VAL A 220 1.47 -1.75 16.24
CA VAL A 220 0.64 -0.58 15.92
C VAL A 220 0.48 0.23 17.20
N GLY A 221 1.14 1.37 17.28
CA GLY A 221 1.07 2.28 18.42
C GLY A 221 -0.30 2.95 18.59
N LYS A 222 -0.39 3.85 19.58
CA LYS A 222 -1.64 4.53 19.94
C LYS A 222 -2.28 5.24 18.73
N ARG A 223 -3.57 4.98 18.51
CA ARG A 223 -4.36 5.60 17.45
C ARG A 223 -4.68 7.05 17.83
N VAL A 224 -4.10 7.99 17.09
CA VAL A 224 -4.42 9.42 17.24
C VAL A 224 -5.46 9.78 16.16
N ILE A 225 -6.64 10.20 16.60
CA ILE A 225 -7.69 10.67 15.70
C ILE A 225 -7.44 12.15 15.43
N LYS A 226 -6.92 12.50 14.26
CA LYS A 226 -6.84 13.89 13.78
C LYS A 226 -7.67 14.02 12.51
N ASN A 227 -8.63 14.94 12.52
CA ASN A 227 -9.56 15.24 11.41
C ASN A 227 -10.37 14.02 10.95
N ASN A 228 -11.10 13.38 11.87
CA ASN A 228 -12.03 12.27 11.60
C ASN A 228 -11.40 11.04 10.92
N ARG A 229 -10.08 10.90 11.00
CA ARG A 229 -9.31 9.84 10.35
C ARG A 229 -8.21 9.35 11.30
N ASN A 230 -8.20 8.05 11.57
CA ASN A 230 -7.22 7.43 12.45
C ASN A 230 -5.81 7.51 11.86
N ASN A 231 -4.83 7.85 12.68
CA ASN A 231 -3.41 7.74 12.34
C ASN A 231 -2.69 7.07 13.52
N ALA A 232 -2.05 5.93 13.26
CA ALA A 232 -1.25 5.22 14.24
C ALA A 232 0.22 5.26 13.81
N ARG A 233 1.10 5.19 14.81
CA ARG A 233 2.55 5.10 14.60
C ARG A 233 2.93 3.61 14.55
N LEU A 234 3.60 3.18 13.50
CA LEU A 234 3.87 1.77 13.20
C LEU A 234 5.35 1.46 13.38
N ARG A 235 5.66 0.38 14.10
CA ARG A 235 7.00 -0.22 14.09
C ARG A 235 7.09 -1.20 12.93
N LEU A 236 7.76 -0.80 11.86
CA LEU A 236 7.99 -1.60 10.67
C LEU A 236 9.38 -2.23 10.75
N ILE A 237 9.47 -3.53 10.46
CA ILE A 237 10.73 -4.25 10.36
C ILE A 237 10.90 -4.66 8.91
N PHE A 238 12.08 -4.46 8.35
CA PHE A 238 12.44 -4.82 6.98
C PHE A 238 13.26 -6.11 6.96
N GLU A 239 13.16 -6.83 5.85
CA GLU A 239 13.93 -8.06 5.59
C GLU A 239 15.45 -7.89 5.70
N ASN A 240 15.97 -6.68 5.46
CA ASN A 240 17.40 -6.38 5.58
C ASN A 240 17.84 -6.02 7.01
N GLY A 241 17.01 -6.27 8.02
CA GLY A 241 17.35 -6.01 9.42
C GLY A 241 17.23 -4.55 9.87
N LEU A 242 16.61 -3.69 9.05
CA LEU A 242 16.30 -2.32 9.44
C LEU A 242 14.91 -2.25 10.06
N GLU A 243 14.71 -1.33 11.00
CA GLU A 243 13.42 -0.94 11.52
C GLU A 243 13.14 0.53 11.20
N SER A 244 11.87 0.86 10.98
CA SER A 244 11.41 2.23 10.79
C SER A 244 10.15 2.48 11.58
N ASN A 245 10.05 3.67 12.15
CA ASN A 245 8.90 4.10 12.93
C ASN A 245 8.05 5.07 12.09
N MET A 246 7.26 4.53 11.16
CA MET A 246 6.50 5.32 10.19
C MET A 246 5.06 5.53 10.66
N LEU A 247 4.46 6.66 10.26
CA LEU A 247 3.02 6.84 10.41
C LEU A 247 2.28 5.94 9.42
N GLN A 248 1.15 5.38 9.84
CA GLN A 248 0.31 4.52 9.02
C GLN A 248 -0.05 5.18 7.69
N ARG A 249 -0.42 6.46 7.69
CA ARG A 249 -0.74 7.17 6.44
C ARG A 249 0.45 7.34 5.50
N SER A 250 1.65 7.55 6.03
CA SER A 250 2.85 7.66 5.21
C SER A 250 3.14 6.35 4.50
N LEU A 251 3.06 5.23 5.24
CA LEU A 251 3.17 3.90 4.67
C LEU A 251 2.09 3.66 3.61
N THR A 252 0.83 3.94 3.93
CA THR A 252 -0.28 3.72 2.99
C THR A 252 -0.15 4.57 1.72
N ALA A 253 0.21 5.85 1.83
CA ALA A 253 0.38 6.73 0.68
C ALA A 253 1.46 6.25 -0.28
N GLU A 254 2.53 5.64 0.24
CA GLU A 254 3.57 5.00 -0.58
C GLU A 254 3.12 3.63 -1.11
N LEU A 255 2.36 2.88 -0.32
CA LEU A 255 1.81 1.60 -0.77
C LEU A 255 0.76 1.76 -1.89
N TYR A 256 0.04 2.88 -1.95
CA TYR A 256 -0.90 3.17 -3.03
C TYR A 256 -0.23 3.40 -4.39
N LYS A 257 1.05 3.77 -4.43
CA LYS A 257 1.79 4.00 -5.67
C LYS A 257 2.23 2.68 -6.28
N ASP A 258 3.11 1.96 -5.57
CA ASP A 258 3.75 0.73 -6.04
C ASP A 258 3.77 -0.37 -4.98
N GLY A 259 3.03 -0.18 -3.89
CA GLY A 259 2.98 -1.14 -2.79
C GLY A 259 2.19 -2.39 -3.16
N ARG A 260 2.76 -3.52 -2.78
CA ARG A 260 2.06 -4.80 -2.84
C ARG A 260 1.87 -5.31 -1.42
N ARG A 261 0.69 -5.83 -1.14
CA ARG A 261 0.42 -6.55 0.11
C ARG A 261 0.71 -8.02 -0.13
N ILE A 262 1.46 -8.62 0.78
CA ILE A 262 1.56 -10.07 0.83
C ILE A 262 0.39 -10.51 1.68
N LEU A 263 -0.62 -11.10 1.05
CA LEU A 263 -1.69 -11.73 1.80
C LEU A 263 -1.08 -12.87 2.63
N PRO A 264 -1.62 -13.12 3.84
CA PRO A 264 -1.34 -14.39 4.51
C PRO A 264 -1.64 -15.53 3.53
N PRO A 265 -1.03 -16.72 3.73
CA PRO A 265 -1.30 -17.84 2.85
C PRO A 265 -2.82 -17.99 2.70
N ARG A 266 -3.30 -18.45 1.55
CA ARG A 266 -4.68 -18.94 1.43
C ARG A 266 -4.83 -20.03 2.51
N LEU A 267 -5.17 -19.62 3.71
CA LEU A 267 -6.34 -20.08 4.37
C LEU A 267 -7.38 -20.20 3.25
N LEU A 268 -7.63 -21.44 2.83
CA LEU A 268 -8.99 -21.92 2.74
C LEU A 268 -9.86 -21.01 3.61
N GLU A 269 -10.83 -20.31 3.01
CA GLU A 269 -11.76 -19.43 3.70
C GLU A 269 -12.25 -20.11 4.99
N GLY A 270 -11.55 -19.95 6.13
CA GLY A 270 -11.64 -20.97 7.18
C GLY A 270 -10.63 -20.92 8.34
N GLN A 271 -9.50 -20.20 8.28
CA GLN A 271 -8.71 -19.95 9.51
C GLN A 271 -8.32 -18.47 9.66
N SER A 272 -9.28 -17.55 9.60
CA SER A 272 -9.04 -16.23 10.21
C SER A 272 -8.46 -16.47 11.60
N GLU A 273 -7.24 -15.98 11.84
CA GLU A 273 -6.52 -15.94 13.11
C GLU A 273 -7.37 -16.46 14.28
N ILE A 274 -7.16 -17.74 14.61
CA ILE A 274 -7.48 -18.27 15.93
C ILE A 274 -6.45 -17.65 16.86
N VAL A 275 -6.64 -16.36 17.13
CA VAL A 275 -6.16 -15.66 18.32
C VAL A 275 -7.42 -15.23 19.06
N ASP A 276 -8.23 -16.23 19.41
CA ASP A 276 -9.15 -16.21 20.54
C ASP A 276 -9.61 -17.67 20.74
N ASP A 277 -8.88 -18.41 21.56
CA ASP A 277 -9.07 -19.83 21.84
C ASP A 277 -10.31 -20.12 22.72
N GLU A 278 -11.34 -19.26 22.71
CA GLU A 278 -12.41 -19.34 23.73
C GLU A 278 -13.85 -19.09 23.27
N LEU A 279 -14.13 -18.79 21.98
CA LEU A 279 -15.52 -18.71 21.53
C LEU A 279 -16.07 -20.10 21.17
N THR A 280 -16.38 -20.89 22.19
CA THR A 280 -17.31 -22.02 22.07
C THR A 280 -18.73 -21.50 21.85
N GLY A 281 -19.35 -21.92 20.76
CA GLY A 281 -20.75 -21.63 20.46
C GLY A 281 -21.55 -22.89 20.15
N PHE A 282 -22.85 -22.71 20.01
CA PHE A 282 -23.83 -23.73 19.69
C PHE A 282 -24.52 -23.35 18.39
N ILE A 283 -24.37 -24.21 17.38
CA ILE A 283 -25.23 -24.17 16.21
C ILE A 283 -26.48 -24.97 16.55
N TYR A 284 -27.65 -24.42 16.23
CA TYR A 284 -28.92 -25.07 16.54
C TYR A 284 -29.85 -25.08 15.32
N VAL A 285 -30.65 -26.13 15.25
CA VAL A 285 -31.72 -26.32 14.27
C VAL A 285 -33.03 -26.48 15.03
N LEU A 286 -33.98 -25.60 14.77
CA LEU A 286 -35.28 -25.59 15.44
C LEU A 286 -36.43 -25.77 14.44
N ALA A 287 -37.48 -26.45 14.87
CA ALA A 287 -38.78 -26.46 14.19
C ALA A 287 -39.77 -25.54 14.91
N SER A 288 -40.57 -24.82 14.14
CA SER A 288 -41.69 -24.04 14.70
C SER A 288 -42.82 -24.97 15.16
N LYS A 289 -43.42 -24.67 16.31
CA LYS A 289 -44.72 -25.23 16.76
C LYS A 289 -45.86 -24.23 16.56
N SER A 290 -45.73 -23.27 15.65
CA SER A 290 -46.79 -22.30 15.39
C SER A 290 -48.04 -22.99 14.85
N ASP A 291 -49.20 -22.58 15.35
CA ASP A 291 -50.49 -23.06 14.88
C ASP A 291 -51.02 -22.34 13.63
N SER A 292 -50.28 -21.34 13.15
CA SER A 292 -50.68 -20.58 11.96
C SER A 292 -50.62 -21.45 10.69
N GLU A 293 -51.69 -21.43 9.90
CA GLU A 293 -51.81 -22.14 8.61
C GLU A 293 -50.69 -21.74 7.63
N ALA A 294 -50.25 -20.48 7.67
CA ALA A 294 -49.15 -19.97 6.85
C ALA A 294 -47.80 -20.61 7.19
N VAL A 295 -47.63 -21.09 8.42
CA VAL A 295 -46.40 -21.76 8.89
C VAL A 295 -46.49 -23.27 8.66
N LYS A 296 -47.67 -23.87 8.90
CA LYS A 296 -47.92 -25.31 8.72
C LYS A 296 -47.93 -25.75 7.26
N SER A 297 -48.32 -24.87 6.33
CA SER A 297 -48.34 -25.16 4.90
C SER A 297 -46.95 -25.24 4.26
N ILE A 298 -45.90 -24.79 4.95
CA ILE A 298 -44.53 -24.80 4.43
C ILE A 298 -43.84 -26.11 4.82
N PRO A 299 -43.45 -26.95 3.86
CA PRO A 299 -42.74 -28.19 4.16
C PRO A 299 -41.32 -27.89 4.67
N ASN A 300 -40.83 -28.75 5.56
CA ASN A 300 -39.45 -28.75 6.06
C ASN A 300 -38.96 -27.38 6.57
N LEU A 301 -39.84 -26.68 7.29
CA LEU A 301 -39.52 -25.35 7.81
C LEU A 301 -38.61 -25.46 9.03
N HIS A 302 -37.35 -25.07 8.86
CA HIS A 302 -36.34 -25.08 9.90
C HIS A 302 -35.71 -23.71 10.11
N LYS A 303 -35.46 -23.40 11.38
CA LYS A 303 -34.68 -22.25 11.80
C LYS A 303 -33.26 -22.70 12.10
N ILE A 304 -32.28 -22.12 11.41
CA ILE A 304 -30.86 -22.42 11.61
C ILE A 304 -30.22 -21.17 12.21
N GLY A 305 -29.54 -21.32 13.35
CA GLY A 305 -28.92 -20.21 14.03
C GLY A 305 -27.68 -20.58 14.82
N PHE A 306 -26.95 -19.55 15.26
CA PHE A 306 -25.78 -19.68 16.12
C PHE A 306 -26.04 -18.95 17.44
N SER A 307 -25.60 -19.53 18.56
CA SER A 307 -25.68 -18.93 19.88
C SER A 307 -24.37 -19.13 20.63
N THR A 308 -23.94 -18.14 21.41
CA THR A 308 -22.82 -18.31 22.36
C THR A 308 -23.31 -18.92 23.68
N THR A 309 -24.58 -18.75 24.02
CA THR A 309 -25.21 -19.37 25.20
C THR A 309 -25.88 -20.70 24.84
N PRO A 310 -26.11 -21.59 25.82
CA PRO A 310 -26.83 -22.84 25.60
C PRO A 310 -28.19 -22.62 24.91
N VAL A 311 -28.49 -23.47 23.93
CA VAL A 311 -29.70 -23.38 23.09
C VAL A 311 -30.98 -23.33 23.93
N LYS A 312 -31.03 -24.16 24.98
CA LYS A 312 -32.16 -24.20 25.92
C LYS A 312 -32.45 -22.83 26.54
N ASP A 313 -31.43 -22.06 26.91
CA ASP A 313 -31.61 -20.73 27.50
C ASP A 313 -32.00 -19.68 26.44
N ARG A 314 -31.46 -19.82 25.22
CA ARG A 314 -31.78 -18.93 24.09
C ARG A 314 -33.24 -19.06 23.63
N VAL A 315 -33.83 -20.25 23.78
CA VAL A 315 -35.17 -20.60 23.28
C VAL A 315 -36.28 -20.41 24.32
N LYS A 316 -35.97 -20.28 25.62
CA LYS A 316 -36.97 -20.08 26.70
C LYS A 316 -38.01 -19.00 26.43
N ASN A 317 -37.61 -17.90 25.80
CA ASN A 317 -38.48 -16.75 25.49
C ASN A 317 -38.90 -16.71 24.01
N ALA A 318 -38.86 -17.83 23.28
CA ALA A 318 -39.18 -17.87 21.85
C ALA A 318 -40.61 -17.40 21.53
N LYS A 319 -41.59 -17.78 22.36
CA LYS A 319 -43.00 -17.42 22.21
C LYS A 319 -43.25 -15.91 22.12
N ASN A 320 -42.40 -15.10 22.77
CA ASN A 320 -42.54 -13.64 22.84
C ASN A 320 -41.60 -12.91 21.88
N GLN A 321 -40.88 -13.61 21.00
CA GLN A 321 -39.90 -13.01 20.10
C GLN A 321 -40.26 -13.21 18.63
N ALA A 322 -40.36 -12.12 17.87
CA ALA A 322 -40.73 -12.17 16.45
C ALA A 322 -39.76 -13.03 15.62
N THR A 323 -38.51 -13.14 16.06
CA THR A 323 -37.46 -13.99 15.47
C THR A 323 -37.83 -15.49 15.44
N TYR A 324 -38.73 -15.92 16.32
CA TYR A 324 -39.27 -17.29 16.41
C TYR A 324 -40.74 -17.38 16.01
N LEU A 325 -41.23 -16.44 15.21
CA LEU A 325 -42.60 -16.42 14.69
C LEU A 325 -43.68 -16.31 15.78
N MET A 326 -43.36 -15.69 16.93
CA MET A 326 -44.28 -15.56 18.07
C MET A 326 -44.81 -16.92 18.58
N ALA A 327 -44.04 -17.99 18.37
CA ALA A 327 -44.45 -19.35 18.67
C ALA A 327 -43.39 -20.09 19.48
N GLU A 328 -43.83 -21.18 20.12
CA GLU A 328 -42.90 -22.13 20.72
C GLU A 328 -42.13 -22.86 19.62
N VAL A 329 -40.91 -23.29 19.94
CA VAL A 329 -40.03 -23.98 18.99
C VAL A 329 -39.45 -25.22 19.64
N THR A 330 -39.20 -26.24 18.84
CA THR A 330 -38.62 -27.52 19.28
C THR A 330 -37.19 -27.62 18.79
N GLU A 331 -36.28 -27.98 19.67
CA GLU A 331 -34.89 -28.29 19.31
C GLU A 331 -34.85 -29.64 18.60
N ILE A 332 -34.45 -29.63 17.32
CA ILE A 332 -34.22 -30.86 16.55
C ILE A 332 -32.79 -31.32 16.77
N ALA A 333 -31.84 -30.39 16.67
CA ALA A 333 -30.43 -30.68 16.82
C ALA A 333 -29.65 -29.48 17.35
N SER A 334 -28.58 -29.78 18.10
CA SER A 334 -27.60 -28.80 18.52
C SER A 334 -26.18 -29.36 18.41
N TYR A 335 -25.28 -28.53 17.90
CA TYR A 335 -23.88 -28.87 17.67
C TYR A 335 -23.01 -27.87 18.41
N LYS A 336 -22.12 -28.38 19.27
CA LYS A 336 -21.13 -27.57 19.94
C LYS A 336 -19.93 -27.39 19.01
N VAL A 337 -19.62 -26.14 18.67
CA VAL A 337 -18.51 -25.79 17.79
C VAL A 337 -17.55 -24.83 18.48
N ALA A 338 -16.26 -24.96 18.19
CA ALA A 338 -15.21 -24.08 18.68
C ALA A 338 -14.52 -23.40 17.50
N GLY A 339 -14.12 -22.14 17.68
CA GLY A 339 -13.34 -21.39 16.67
C GLY A 339 -14.13 -20.86 15.47
N ILE A 340 -15.48 -20.95 15.48
CA ILE A 340 -16.33 -20.39 14.42
C ILE A 340 -16.87 -19.03 14.84
N LYS A 341 -16.61 -18.00 14.04
CA LYS A 341 -17.18 -16.66 14.24
C LYS A 341 -18.67 -16.65 13.83
N PRO A 342 -19.60 -16.13 14.65
CA PRO A 342 -21.04 -16.11 14.36
C PRO A 342 -21.36 -15.51 12.97
N ASN A 343 -20.75 -14.36 12.67
CA ASN A 343 -20.97 -13.63 11.41
C ASN A 343 -20.51 -14.43 10.18
N TYR A 344 -19.50 -15.30 10.33
CA TYR A 344 -19.02 -16.14 9.24
C TYR A 344 -20.02 -17.28 8.98
N PHE A 345 -20.49 -17.94 10.04
CA PHE A 345 -21.51 -18.97 9.94
C PHE A 345 -22.81 -18.44 9.29
N GLU A 346 -23.30 -17.29 9.75
CA GLU A 346 -24.52 -16.68 9.22
C GLU A 346 -24.41 -16.39 7.71
N LYS A 347 -23.27 -15.83 7.27
CA LYS A 347 -23.00 -15.59 5.84
C LYS A 347 -22.95 -16.87 5.02
N LEU A 348 -22.41 -17.95 5.59
CA LEU A 348 -22.29 -19.23 4.92
C LEU A 348 -23.66 -19.89 4.74
N VAL A 349 -24.47 -19.92 5.80
CA VAL A 349 -25.86 -20.41 5.75
C VAL A 349 -26.68 -19.58 4.76
N HIS A 350 -26.57 -18.25 4.79
CA HIS A 350 -27.24 -17.39 3.81
C HIS A 350 -26.76 -17.60 2.38
N ARG A 351 -25.47 -17.87 2.16
CA ARG A 351 -24.94 -18.18 0.82
C ARG A 351 -25.56 -19.48 0.28
N LEU A 352 -25.66 -20.51 1.10
CA LEU A 352 -26.19 -21.82 0.70
C LEU A 352 -27.71 -21.82 0.55
N PHE A 353 -28.43 -21.39 1.58
CA PHE A 353 -29.88 -21.50 1.67
C PHE A 353 -30.62 -20.19 1.39
N GLY A 354 -29.93 -19.11 1.03
CA GLY A 354 -30.56 -17.81 0.80
C GLY A 354 -31.63 -17.82 -0.29
N HIS A 355 -31.54 -18.74 -1.25
CA HIS A 355 -32.53 -18.89 -2.32
C HIS A 355 -33.78 -19.70 -1.90
N VAL A 356 -33.70 -20.44 -0.80
CA VAL A 356 -34.82 -21.19 -0.17
C VAL A 356 -35.23 -20.58 1.18
N GLN A 357 -34.85 -19.32 1.39
CA GLN A 357 -35.24 -18.54 2.56
C GLN A 357 -36.73 -18.21 2.52
N VAL A 358 -37.42 -18.53 3.61
CA VAL A 358 -38.85 -18.29 3.74
C VAL A 358 -39.09 -16.89 4.30
N LYS A 359 -39.92 -16.10 3.63
CA LYS A 359 -40.32 -14.76 4.06
C LYS A 359 -41.70 -14.81 4.71
N ILE A 360 -41.73 -14.99 6.04
CA ILE A 360 -42.96 -14.94 6.84
C ILE A 360 -43.03 -13.59 7.53
N GLU A 361 -44.13 -12.86 7.38
CA GLU A 361 -44.37 -11.64 8.14
C GLU A 361 -45.05 -11.98 9.46
N VAL A 362 -44.49 -11.52 10.58
CA VAL A 362 -45.10 -11.64 11.91
C VAL A 362 -45.23 -10.28 12.57
N ILE A 363 -46.30 -10.09 13.32
CA ILE A 363 -46.56 -8.87 14.10
C ILE A 363 -46.03 -9.12 15.51
N ASP A 364 -45.10 -8.29 15.96
CA ASP A 364 -44.56 -8.33 17.32
C ASP A 364 -45.63 -7.88 18.34
N ASN A 365 -45.38 -8.10 19.63
CA ASN A 365 -46.28 -7.67 20.71
C ASN A 365 -46.53 -6.14 20.73
N GLU A 366 -45.62 -5.37 20.11
CA GLU A 366 -45.69 -3.92 19.95
C GLU A 366 -46.45 -3.48 18.68
N GLY A 367 -47.02 -4.42 17.92
CA GLY A 367 -47.74 -4.13 16.67
C GLY A 367 -46.84 -3.91 15.44
N ILE A 368 -45.53 -4.09 15.58
CA ILE A 368 -44.55 -3.88 14.50
C ILE A 368 -44.42 -5.14 13.66
N LYS A 369 -44.56 -5.02 12.34
CA LYS A 369 -44.31 -6.11 11.39
C LYS A 369 -42.81 -6.39 11.28
N ARG A 370 -42.39 -7.62 11.52
CA ARG A 370 -41.00 -8.08 11.37
C ARG A 370 -40.95 -9.35 10.51
N VAL A 371 -39.90 -9.45 9.70
CA VAL A 371 -39.64 -10.60 8.82
C VAL A 371 -38.35 -11.27 9.27
N PRO A 372 -38.40 -12.42 9.97
CA PRO A 372 -37.20 -13.13 10.38
C PRO A 372 -36.50 -13.77 9.18
N LYS A 373 -35.18 -13.58 9.10
CA LYS A 373 -34.34 -14.04 7.97
C LYS A 373 -33.76 -15.44 8.16
N GLU A 374 -33.93 -16.05 9.33
CA GLU A 374 -33.23 -17.29 9.71
C GLU A 374 -34.08 -18.54 9.48
N TRP A 375 -35.15 -18.46 8.68
CA TRP A 375 -36.06 -19.56 8.38
C TRP A 375 -35.88 -20.02 6.93
N PHE A 376 -35.71 -21.34 6.77
CA PHE A 376 -35.43 -21.97 5.48
C PHE A 376 -36.33 -23.19 5.30
N SER A 377 -36.77 -23.45 4.06
CA SER A 377 -37.49 -24.67 3.70
C SER A 377 -36.48 -25.65 3.09
N VAL A 378 -35.94 -26.53 3.94
CA VAL A 378 -34.87 -27.47 3.60
C VAL A 378 -35.02 -28.73 4.45
N PRO A 379 -34.94 -29.96 3.89
CA PRO A 379 -34.98 -31.18 4.69
C PRO A 379 -33.86 -31.24 5.75
N TYR A 380 -34.16 -31.82 6.91
CA TYR A 380 -33.19 -31.94 8.01
C TYR A 380 -31.91 -32.69 7.60
N ASP A 381 -32.03 -33.75 6.79
CA ASP A 381 -30.89 -34.57 6.37
C ASP A 381 -29.83 -33.74 5.63
N VAL A 382 -30.27 -32.82 4.76
CA VAL A 382 -29.39 -31.88 4.06
C VAL A 382 -28.74 -30.91 5.04
N ILE A 383 -29.49 -30.43 6.03
CA ILE A 383 -28.96 -29.52 7.05
C ILE A 383 -27.87 -30.23 7.87
N ASP A 384 -28.09 -31.47 8.28
CA ASP A 384 -27.09 -32.27 9.01
C ASP A 384 -25.82 -32.46 8.17
N ASP A 385 -25.95 -32.78 6.88
CA ASP A 385 -24.80 -32.90 5.97
C ASP A 385 -24.04 -31.57 5.82
N VAL A 386 -24.76 -30.45 5.66
CA VAL A 386 -24.14 -29.11 5.61
C VAL A 386 -23.38 -28.81 6.91
N LEU A 387 -23.98 -29.09 8.06
CA LEU A 387 -23.36 -28.82 9.36
C LEU A 387 -22.09 -29.66 9.56
N ARG A 388 -22.09 -30.93 9.16
CA ARG A 388 -20.90 -31.78 9.17
C ARG A 388 -19.82 -31.23 8.23
N LEU A 389 -20.19 -30.83 7.02
CA LEU A 389 -19.25 -30.24 6.06
C LEU A 389 -18.68 -28.90 6.55
N ILE A 390 -19.47 -28.09 7.26
CA ILE A 390 -19.00 -26.85 7.91
C ILE A 390 -17.93 -27.17 8.97
N MET A 391 -18.10 -28.24 9.75
CA MET A 391 -17.10 -28.66 10.73
C MET A 391 -15.78 -29.11 10.07
N THR A 392 -15.84 -29.71 8.88
CA THR A 392 -14.66 -30.12 8.10
C THR A 392 -14.06 -29.00 7.24
N GLY A 393 -14.81 -27.93 6.97
CA GLY A 393 -14.41 -26.81 6.11
C GLY A 393 -14.60 -27.05 4.60
N GLU A 394 -15.06 -28.23 4.17
CA GLU A 394 -15.23 -28.59 2.75
C GLU A 394 -16.46 -27.96 2.10
N ILE A 395 -17.36 -27.38 2.90
CA ILE A 395 -18.64 -26.81 2.44
C ILE A 395 -18.51 -25.72 1.36
N VAL A 396 -17.35 -25.08 1.24
CA VAL A 396 -17.08 -24.02 0.25
C VAL A 396 -17.23 -24.53 -1.18
N ASP A 397 -16.98 -25.83 -1.39
CA ASP A 397 -17.07 -26.48 -2.70
C ASP A 397 -18.46 -27.06 -2.99
N TYR A 398 -19.46 -26.82 -2.14
CA TYR A 398 -20.82 -27.35 -2.30
C TYR A 398 -21.84 -26.24 -2.49
N VAL A 399 -22.91 -26.56 -3.23
CA VAL A 399 -24.09 -25.71 -3.45
C VAL A 399 -25.33 -26.55 -3.17
N TYR A 400 -26.35 -25.94 -2.58
CA TYR A 400 -27.64 -26.59 -2.40
C TYR A 400 -28.48 -26.50 -3.68
N ASP A 401 -28.97 -27.64 -4.16
CA ASP A 401 -29.90 -27.75 -5.27
C ASP A 401 -31.34 -27.86 -4.72
N SER A 402 -32.15 -26.82 -4.95
CA SER A 402 -33.53 -26.76 -4.45
C SER A 402 -34.49 -27.69 -5.19
N GLN A 403 -34.18 -28.11 -6.42
CA GLN A 403 -35.04 -29.01 -7.19
C GLN A 403 -34.82 -30.47 -6.78
N GLY A 404 -33.57 -30.82 -6.49
CA GLY A 404 -33.18 -32.17 -6.07
C GLY A 404 -33.11 -32.36 -4.55
N GLU A 405 -33.41 -31.32 -3.77
CA GLU A 405 -33.28 -31.27 -2.30
C GLU A 405 -31.96 -31.89 -1.79
N ARG A 406 -30.83 -31.57 -2.44
CA ARG A 406 -29.54 -32.21 -2.18
C ARG A 406 -28.37 -31.26 -2.32
N LEU A 407 -27.25 -31.62 -1.70
CA LEU A 407 -25.98 -30.92 -1.91
C LEU A 407 -25.27 -31.44 -3.16
N VAL A 408 -24.87 -30.52 -4.03
CA VAL A 408 -24.09 -30.82 -5.24
C VAL A 408 -22.74 -30.13 -5.15
N LYS A 409 -21.69 -30.83 -5.58
CA LYS A 409 -20.34 -30.25 -5.64
C LYS A 409 -20.28 -29.22 -6.77
N LYS A 410 -19.73 -28.05 -6.47
CA LYS A 410 -19.54 -26.95 -7.41
C LYS A 410 -18.53 -27.38 -8.48
N VAL A 411 -19.02 -27.61 -9.69
CA VAL A 411 -18.15 -27.83 -10.86
C VAL A 411 -17.61 -26.47 -11.29
N ILE A 412 -16.32 -26.22 -11.05
CA ILE A 412 -15.63 -25.05 -11.57
C ILE A 412 -15.30 -25.36 -13.03
N TYR A 413 -15.95 -24.67 -13.97
CA TYR A 413 -15.57 -24.66 -15.38
C TYR A 413 -14.42 -23.68 -15.63
#